data_AF-A0A4V6I168-F1
#
_entry.id   AF-A0A4V6I168-F1
#
_cell.length_a   1.000
_cell.length_b   1.000
_cell.length_c   1.000
_cell.angle_alpha   90.00
_cell.angle_beta   90.00
_cell.angle_gamma   90.00
#
_symmetry.space_group_name_H-M   'P 1'
#
loop_
_entity.id
_entity.type
_entity.pdbx_description
1 polymer ?
#
loop_
_entity_poly.entity_id
_entity_poly.type
_entity_poly.pdbx_seq_one_letter_code
_entity_poly.pdbx_strand_id
1 'polypeptide(L)'
;MKTYPTLEEIKAKKGEFREKIKKNEKPKRNEELIFLSNIKLEIKQAIQNGASNQKIVKIIKEVYGVSVSLAKFADFCVENNIATNARKRKAKTDIL
;
A
#
# COMPACT_ATOMS: atom_id res chain seq x y z
N MET A 1 54.28 12.34 0.10
CA MET A 1 53.64 12.08 -1.22
C MET A 1 52.21 11.60 -0.98
N LYS A 2 51.21 12.23 -1.59
CA LYS A 2 49.83 11.72 -1.56
C LYS A 2 49.67 10.78 -2.75
N THR A 3 49.74 9.48 -2.50
CA THR A 3 49.52 8.45 -3.51
C THR A 3 48.02 8.42 -3.84
N TYR A 4 47.67 8.80 -5.05
CA TYR A 4 46.30 8.65 -5.55
C TYR A 4 46.08 7.19 -5.96
N PRO A 5 44.88 6.64 -5.66
CA PRO A 5 44.57 5.27 -6.03
C PRO A 5 44.61 5.10 -7.55
N THR A 6 45.15 3.97 -7.99
CA THR A 6 45.26 3.66 -9.42
C THR A 6 43.87 3.40 -10.02
N LEU A 7 43.75 3.53 -11.34
CA LEU A 7 42.50 3.27 -12.04
C LEU A 7 41.96 1.85 -11.80
N GLU A 8 42.86 0.88 -11.55
CA GLU A 8 42.51 -0.50 -11.23
C GLU A 8 41.91 -0.63 -9.83
N GLU A 9 42.48 0.04 -8.83
CA GLU A 9 41.95 0.07 -7.45
C GLU A 9 40.58 0.74 -7.38
N ILE A 10 40.35 1.78 -8.20
CA ILE A 10 39.05 2.47 -8.28
C ILE A 10 37.98 1.55 -8.89
N LYS A 11 38.34 0.77 -9.92
CA LYS A 11 37.42 -0.18 -10.57
C LYS A 11 37.08 -1.35 -9.65
N ALA A 12 38.07 -1.90 -8.93
CA ALA A 12 37.85 -2.98 -7.96
C ALA A 12 36.89 -2.56 -6.84
N LYS A 13 37.09 -1.37 -6.25
CA LYS A 13 36.21 -0.83 -5.21
C LYS A 13 34.79 -0.53 -5.70
N LYS A 14 34.61 -0.12 -6.97
CA LYS A 14 33.28 0.05 -7.57
C LYS A 14 32.51 -1.27 -7.73
N GLY A 15 33.21 -2.36 -8.01
CA GLY A 15 32.61 -3.71 -8.10
C GLY A 15 32.02 -4.14 -6.75
N GLU A 16 32.81 -4.06 -5.69
CA GLU A 16 32.38 -4.39 -4.32
C GLU A 16 31.23 -3.50 -3.83
N PHE A 17 31.23 -2.22 -4.21
CA PHE A 17 30.14 -1.30 -3.86
C PHE A 17 28.83 -1.67 -4.56
N ARG A 18 28.89 -2.09 -5.84
CA ARG A 18 27.71 -2.56 -6.59
C ARG A 18 27.15 -3.88 -6.05
N GLU A 19 27.99 -4.80 -5.60
CA GLU A 19 27.52 -6.06 -5.00
C GLU A 19 26.87 -5.86 -3.62
N LYS A 20 27.38 -4.93 -2.81
CA LYS A 20 26.72 -4.55 -1.55
C LYS A 20 25.35 -3.91 -1.76
N ILE A 21 25.14 -3.17 -2.86
CA ILE A 21 23.85 -2.54 -3.18
C ILE A 21 22.81 -3.55 -3.71
N LYS A 22 23.23 -4.69 -4.30
CA LYS A 22 22.31 -5.74 -4.77
C LYS A 22 21.57 -6.48 -3.66
N LYS A 23 21.93 -6.29 -2.39
CA LYS A 23 21.20 -6.86 -1.23
C LYS A 23 19.93 -6.09 -0.85
N ASN A 24 19.65 -4.96 -1.48
CA ASN A 24 18.30 -4.38 -1.48
C ASN A 24 17.54 -4.97 -2.67
N GLU A 25 17.09 -6.22 -2.54
CA GLU A 25 16.04 -6.75 -3.40
C GLU A 25 14.88 -5.74 -3.35
N LYS A 26 14.65 -5.04 -4.47
CA LYS A 26 13.37 -4.36 -4.66
C LYS A 26 12.30 -5.42 -4.45
N PRO A 27 11.28 -5.19 -3.62
CA PRO A 27 10.19 -6.15 -3.47
C PRO A 27 9.71 -6.52 -4.86
N LYS A 28 9.66 -7.82 -5.15
CA LYS A 28 9.27 -8.31 -6.48
C LYS A 28 7.90 -7.70 -6.74
N ARG A 29 7.75 -6.98 -7.84
CA ARG A 29 6.50 -6.28 -8.23
C ARG A 29 5.24 -7.15 -8.10
N ASN A 30 5.40 -8.47 -8.19
CA ASN A 30 4.35 -9.46 -7.94
C ASN A 30 3.89 -9.55 -6.47
N GLU A 31 4.77 -9.42 -5.49
CA GLU A 31 4.43 -9.48 -4.07
C GLU A 31 3.56 -8.28 -3.64
N GLU A 32 3.88 -7.08 -4.13
CA GLU A 32 3.05 -5.88 -3.92
C GLU A 32 1.66 -6.02 -4.57
N LEU A 33 1.60 -6.59 -5.77
CA LEU A 33 0.33 -6.83 -6.47
C LEU A 33 -0.53 -7.89 -5.74
N ILE A 34 0.08 -8.97 -5.25
CA ILE A 34 -0.60 -10.00 -4.46
C ILE A 34 -1.11 -9.41 -3.14
N PHE A 35 -0.28 -8.62 -2.47
CA PHE A 35 -0.64 -7.94 -1.23
C PHE A 35 -1.86 -7.02 -1.41
N LEU A 36 -1.84 -6.15 -2.44
CA LEU A 36 -2.96 -5.27 -2.74
C LEU A 36 -4.21 -6.03 -3.17
N SER A 37 -4.06 -7.17 -3.87
CA SER A 37 -5.18 -8.05 -4.23
C SER A 37 -5.89 -8.60 -2.99
N ASN A 38 -5.13 -9.09 -2.01
CA ASN A 38 -5.69 -9.67 -0.78
C ASN A 38 -6.47 -8.62 0.04
N ILE A 39 -5.92 -7.41 0.18
CA ILE A 39 -6.62 -6.30 0.84
C ILE A 39 -7.93 -5.97 0.12
N LYS A 40 -7.93 -5.90 -1.22
CA LYS A 40 -9.16 -5.64 -2.00
C LYS A 40 -10.21 -6.73 -1.80
N LEU A 41 -9.79 -8.00 -1.74
CA LEU A 41 -10.69 -9.12 -1.55
C LEU A 41 -11.33 -9.08 -0.17
N GLU A 42 -10.54 -8.86 0.88
CA GLU A 42 -11.06 -8.73 2.25
C GLU A 42 -12.03 -7.55 2.39
N ILE A 43 -11.71 -6.40 1.80
CA ILE A 43 -12.62 -5.24 1.80
C ILE A 43 -13.95 -5.60 1.17
N LYS A 44 -13.93 -6.26 0.00
CA LYS A 44 -15.15 -6.70 -0.69
C LYS A 44 -15.97 -7.68 0.14
N GLN A 45 -15.33 -8.68 0.74
CA GLN A 45 -15.98 -9.66 1.60
C GLN A 45 -16.58 -9.01 2.85
N ALA A 46 -15.85 -8.11 3.50
CA ALA A 46 -16.34 -7.41 4.67
C ALA A 46 -17.55 -6.51 4.36
N ILE A 47 -17.55 -5.85 3.20
CA ILE A 47 -18.70 -5.07 2.72
C ILE A 47 -19.91 -5.96 2.44
N GLN A 48 -19.70 -7.11 1.76
CA GLN A 48 -20.76 -8.09 1.49
C GLN A 48 -21.37 -8.63 2.78
N ASN A 49 -20.54 -8.84 3.81
CA ASN A 49 -20.98 -9.23 5.15
C ASN A 49 -21.62 -8.08 5.96
N GLY A 50 -21.81 -6.90 5.37
CA GLY A 50 -22.47 -5.76 6.01
C GLY A 50 -21.61 -5.01 7.03
N ALA A 51 -20.28 -5.19 7.00
CA ALA A 51 -19.40 -4.44 7.88
C ALA A 51 -19.44 -2.93 7.56
N SER A 52 -19.34 -2.10 8.60
CA SER A 52 -19.18 -0.66 8.44
C SER A 52 -17.75 -0.33 7.98
N ASN A 53 -17.58 0.75 7.22
CA ASN A 53 -16.27 1.20 6.76
C ASN A 53 -15.27 1.38 7.92
N GLN A 54 -15.74 1.82 9.09
CA GLN A 54 -14.92 1.92 10.31
C GLN A 54 -14.38 0.58 10.78
N LYS A 55 -15.24 -0.45 10.80
CA LYS A 55 -14.85 -1.80 11.20
C LYS A 55 -13.83 -2.38 10.21
N ILE A 56 -14.01 -2.14 8.92
CA ILE A 56 -13.10 -2.58 7.87
C ILE A 56 -11.72 -1.94 8.03
N VAL A 57 -11.66 -0.61 8.21
CA VAL A 57 -10.39 0.11 8.43
C VAL A 57 -9.67 -0.41 9.69
N LYS A 58 -10.42 -0.72 10.76
CA LYS A 58 -9.84 -1.30 11.97
C LYS A 58 -9.24 -2.69 11.71
N ILE A 59 -9.95 -3.56 10.98
CA ILE A 59 -9.46 -4.88 10.59
C ILE A 59 -8.20 -4.76 9.72
N ILE A 60 -8.19 -3.86 8.73
CA ILE A 60 -7.01 -3.66 7.89
C ILE A 60 -5.79 -3.25 8.72
N LYS A 61 -5.99 -2.36 9.70
CA LYS A 61 -4.92 -1.95 10.62
C LYS A 61 -4.41 -3.11 11.48
N GLU A 62 -5.31 -3.97 11.96
CA GLU A 62 -4.96 -5.12 12.81
C GLU A 62 -4.28 -6.24 12.02
N VAL A 63 -4.77 -6.56 10.81
CA VAL A 63 -4.27 -7.68 9.98
C VAL A 63 -3.00 -7.29 9.23
N TYR A 64 -2.96 -6.07 8.65
CA TYR A 64 -1.89 -5.65 7.76
C TYR A 64 -0.96 -4.58 8.36
N GLY A 65 -1.25 -4.08 9.56
CA GLY A 65 -0.48 -2.99 10.17
C GLY A 65 -0.62 -1.64 9.46
N VAL A 66 -1.53 -1.53 8.48
CA VAL A 66 -1.69 -0.31 7.68
C VAL A 66 -2.73 0.62 8.30
N SER A 67 -2.29 1.80 8.71
CA SER A 67 -3.18 2.84 9.22
C SER A 67 -3.69 3.73 8.09
N VAL A 68 -4.97 3.62 7.76
CA VAL A 68 -5.64 4.45 6.74
C VAL A 68 -6.76 5.27 7.37
N SER A 69 -6.93 6.52 6.93
CA SER A 69 -8.09 7.33 7.32
C SER A 69 -9.34 6.86 6.55
N LEU A 70 -10.53 7.13 7.10
CA LEU A 70 -11.79 6.79 6.43
C LEU A 70 -11.95 7.47 5.07
N ALA A 71 -11.47 8.70 4.92
CA ALA A 71 -11.49 9.42 3.65
C ALA A 71 -10.63 8.69 2.60
N LYS A 72 -9.36 8.40 2.94
CA LYS A 72 -8.45 7.66 2.06
C LYS A 72 -8.95 6.25 1.74
N PHE A 73 -9.61 5.60 2.70
CA PHE A 73 -10.26 4.31 2.46
C PHE A 73 -11.41 4.43 1.45
N ALA A 74 -12.23 5.48 1.56
CA ALA A 74 -13.29 5.73 0.60
C ALA A 74 -12.73 6.01 -0.80
N ASP A 75 -11.69 6.85 -0.91
CA ASP A 75 -11.00 7.14 -2.16
C ASP A 75 -10.44 5.86 -2.79
N PHE A 76 -9.75 5.04 -2.00
CA PHE A 76 -9.25 3.74 -2.44
C PHE A 76 -10.37 2.83 -2.96
N CYS A 77 -11.52 2.81 -2.28
CA CYS A 77 -12.65 2.01 -2.73
C CYS A 77 -13.22 2.53 -4.05
N VAL A 78 -13.31 3.85 -4.24
CA VAL A 78 -13.75 4.47 -5.51
C VAL A 78 -12.78 4.13 -6.64
N GLU A 79 -11.48 4.30 -6.44
CA GLU A 79 -10.44 3.97 -7.43
C GLU A 79 -10.48 2.49 -7.85
N ASN A 80 -10.93 1.61 -6.95
CA ASN A 80 -10.99 0.17 -7.17
C ASN A 80 -12.39 -0.35 -7.53
N ASN A 81 -13.36 0.54 -7.82
CA ASN A 81 -14.75 0.20 -8.13
C ASN A 81 -15.41 -0.68 -7.05
N ILE A 82 -15.12 -0.41 -5.78
CA ILE A 82 -15.70 -1.08 -4.62
C ILE A 82 -16.83 -0.19 -4.06
N ALA A 83 -18.07 -0.66 -4.17
CA ALA A 83 -19.22 0.02 -3.60
C ALA A 83 -19.15 -0.05 -2.06
N THR A 84 -18.84 1.05 -1.40
CA THR A 84 -18.82 1.10 0.06
C THR A 84 -20.22 1.28 0.63
N ASN A 85 -20.44 0.78 1.85
CA ASN A 85 -21.65 1.04 2.63
C ASN A 85 -21.66 2.48 3.20
N ALA A 86 -21.18 3.46 2.42
CA ALA A 86 -21.37 4.86 2.71
C ALA A 86 -22.89 5.08 2.71
N ARG A 87 -23.47 5.13 3.91
CA ARG A 87 -24.87 5.46 4.16
C ARG A 87 -25.12 6.75 3.39
N LYS A 88 -25.75 6.67 2.20
CA LYS A 88 -26.25 7.85 1.49
C LYS A 88 -27.12 8.55 2.52
N ARG A 89 -26.62 9.63 3.13
CA ARG A 89 -27.49 10.54 3.87
C ARG A 89 -28.48 10.98 2.80
N LYS A 90 -29.70 10.46 2.84
CA LYS A 90 -30.81 11.10 2.14
C LYS A 90 -30.78 12.52 2.66
N ALA A 91 -30.40 13.47 1.81
CA ALA A 91 -30.66 14.86 2.10
C ALA A 91 -32.16 14.90 2.44
N LYS A 92 -32.50 15.35 3.64
CA LYS A 92 -33.89 15.67 3.94
C LYS A 92 -34.25 16.73 2.92
N THR A 93 -35.00 16.35 1.90
CA THR A 93 -35.80 17.29 1.14
C THR A 93 -36.73 17.91 2.18
N ASP A 94 -36.39 19.10 2.65
CA ASP A 94 -37.33 19.99 3.31
C ASP A 94 -38.44 20.22 2.28
N ILE A 95 -39.57 19.55 2.51
CA ILE A 95 -40.83 19.88 1.87
C ILE A 95 -41.46 20.88 2.84
N LEU A 96 -41.44 22.14 2.43
CA LEU A 96 -42.20 23.24 3.01
C LEU A 96 -43.17 23.74 1.94
#